data_AF-A0A9X9AC57-F1
#
_entry.id   AF-A0A9X9AC57-F1
#
_cell.length_a   1.000
_cell.length_b   1.000
_cell.length_c   1.000
_cell.angle_alpha   90.00
_cell.angle_beta   90.00
_cell.angle_gamma   90.00
#
_symmetry.space_group_name_H-M   'P 1'
#
loop_
_entity.id
_entity.type
_entity.pdbx_description
1 polymer ?
#
loop_
_entity_poly.entity_id
_entity_poly.type
_entity_poly.pdbx_seq_one_letter_code
_entity_poly.pdbx_strand_id
1 'polypeptide(L)'
;IAKFDLSLTAYEVEEGLFVSFEYNTDLFDSSTIARMAGHFENWLNEITYHPDESYTKLSMLSDTEQKQLLEEWNDTDVVYGHDCMIHELFEQQVARTPDAVAVVY
;
A
#
# COMPACT_ATOMS: atom_id res chain seq x y z
N ILE A 1 28.28 -4.36 -4.06
CA ILE A 1 27.89 -3.13 -4.79
C ILE A 1 27.11 -3.60 -6.01
N ALA A 2 25.83 -3.26 -6.09
CA ALA A 2 24.98 -3.68 -7.20
C ALA A 2 25.43 -3.02 -8.50
N LYS A 3 25.34 -3.75 -9.63
CA LYS A 3 25.73 -3.24 -10.95
C LYS A 3 24.64 -2.42 -11.63
N PHE A 4 23.39 -2.68 -11.27
CA PHE A 4 22.18 -2.00 -11.72
C PHE A 4 21.30 -1.70 -10.50
N ASP A 5 20.29 -0.86 -10.67
CA ASP A 5 19.37 -0.50 -9.59
C ASP A 5 18.61 -1.72 -9.05
N LEU A 6 18.15 -2.59 -9.94
CA LEU A 6 17.53 -3.88 -9.65
C LEU A 6 17.87 -4.88 -10.76
N SER A 7 18.23 -6.11 -10.38
CA SER A 7 18.49 -7.22 -11.29
C SER A 7 17.80 -8.48 -10.77
N LEU A 8 17.04 -9.14 -11.64
CA LEU A 8 16.43 -10.44 -11.38
C LEU A 8 17.18 -11.49 -12.19
N THR A 9 17.65 -12.54 -11.53
CA THR A 9 18.20 -13.72 -12.19
C THR A 9 17.33 -14.92 -11.84
N ALA A 10 16.95 -15.69 -12.85
CA ALA A 10 16.20 -16.93 -12.69
C ALA A 10 16.92 -18.07 -13.41
N TYR A 11 17.01 -19.23 -12.77
CA TYR A 11 17.57 -20.43 -13.39
C TYR A 11 16.88 -21.68 -12.83
N GLU A 12 16.80 -22.71 -13.67
CA GLU A 12 16.21 -23.99 -13.32
C GLU A 12 17.16 -24.80 -12.43
N VAL A 13 16.61 -25.40 -11.40
CA VAL A 13 17.25 -26.33 -10.46
C VAL A 13 16.36 -27.57 -10.34
N GLU A 14 16.85 -28.65 -9.71
CA GLU A 14 16.10 -29.91 -9.61
C GLU A 14 14.70 -29.75 -8.98
N GLU A 15 14.54 -28.81 -8.04
CA GLU A 15 13.29 -28.55 -7.32
C GLU A 15 12.39 -27.50 -7.98
N GLY A 16 12.80 -26.90 -9.11
CA GLY A 16 12.02 -25.91 -9.84
C GLY A 16 12.83 -24.69 -10.29
N LEU A 17 12.24 -23.49 -10.17
CA LEU A 17 12.89 -22.25 -10.59
C LEU A 17 13.48 -21.53 -9.37
N PHE A 18 14.80 -21.34 -9.35
CA PHE A 18 15.43 -20.45 -8.38
C PHE A 18 15.42 -19.03 -8.94
N VAL A 19 14.91 -18.08 -8.16
CA VAL A 19 14.85 -16.66 -8.52
C VAL A 19 15.55 -15.82 -7.45
N SER A 20 16.45 -14.94 -7.86
CA SER A 20 17.16 -14.03 -6.97
C SER A 20 17.09 -12.59 -7.46
N PHE A 21 16.90 -11.68 -6.50
CA PHE A 21 16.97 -10.23 -6.70
C PHE A 21 18.28 -9.68 -6.14
N GLU A 22 19.05 -8.99 -6.98
CA GLU A 22 20.18 -8.15 -6.59
C GLU A 22 19.75 -6.69 -6.76
N TYR A 23 19.97 -5.84 -5.75
CA TYR A 23 19.46 -4.48 -5.75
C TYR A 23 20.41 -3.49 -5.09
N ASN A 24 20.27 -2.22 -5.48
CA ASN A 24 21.00 -1.11 -4.88
C ASN A 24 20.35 -0.71 -3.54
N THR A 25 21.08 -0.89 -2.43
CA THR A 25 20.59 -0.58 -1.07
C THR A 25 20.42 0.91 -0.79
N ASP A 26 20.99 1.79 -1.63
CA ASP A 26 20.75 3.22 -1.54
C ASP A 26 19.37 3.61 -2.08
N LEU A 27 18.74 2.73 -2.88
CA LEU A 27 17.42 2.95 -3.49
C LEU A 27 16.33 2.07 -2.90
N PHE A 28 16.66 0.86 -2.46
CA PHE A 28 15.70 -0.11 -1.96
C PHE A 28 16.13 -0.69 -0.62
N ASP A 29 15.19 -0.73 0.33
CA ASP A 29 15.33 -1.54 1.53
C ASP A 29 14.94 -3.00 1.27
N SER A 30 15.40 -3.88 2.17
CA SER A 30 15.15 -5.32 2.06
C SER A 30 13.66 -5.68 2.13
N SER A 31 12.86 -4.92 2.89
CA SER A 31 11.40 -5.11 2.98
C SER A 31 10.70 -4.84 1.65
N THR A 32 11.15 -3.82 0.91
CA THR A 32 10.60 -3.45 -0.39
C THR A 32 10.87 -4.56 -1.40
N ILE A 33 12.08 -5.10 -1.41
CA ILE A 33 12.45 -6.19 -2.32
C ILE A 33 11.77 -7.50 -1.93
N ALA A 34 11.64 -7.80 -0.63
CA ALA A 34 10.88 -8.96 -0.17
C ALA A 34 9.41 -8.88 -0.63
N ARG A 35 8.79 -7.70 -0.52
CA ARG A 35 7.43 -7.48 -1.03
C ARG A 35 7.36 -7.64 -2.55
N MET A 36 8.30 -7.07 -3.30
CA MET A 36 8.36 -7.26 -4.76
C MET A 36 8.55 -8.73 -5.17
N ALA A 37 9.35 -9.50 -4.43
CA ALA A 37 9.54 -10.92 -4.65
C ALA A 37 8.23 -11.70 -4.41
N GLY A 38 7.52 -11.41 -3.32
CA GLY A 38 6.19 -11.99 -3.06
C GLY A 38 5.17 -11.64 -4.14
N HIS A 39 5.16 -10.39 -4.63
CA HIS A 39 4.31 -10.00 -5.75
C HIS A 39 4.64 -10.76 -7.04
N PHE A 40 5.93 -10.95 -7.33
CA PHE A 40 6.38 -11.68 -8.50
C PHE A 40 5.97 -13.16 -8.42
N GLU A 41 6.13 -13.79 -7.26
CA GLU A 41 5.67 -15.16 -7.00
C GLU A 41 4.14 -15.29 -7.17
N ASN A 42 3.36 -14.38 -6.58
CA ASN A 42 1.90 -14.40 -6.72
C ASN A 42 1.48 -14.27 -8.19
N TRP A 43 2.13 -13.38 -8.93
CA TRP A 43 1.84 -13.19 -10.34
C TRP A 43 2.18 -14.41 -11.21
N LEU A 44 3.29 -15.09 -10.93
CA LEU A 44 3.63 -16.35 -11.60
C LEU A 44 2.56 -17.41 -11.30
N ASN A 45 2.09 -17.51 -10.06
CA ASN A 45 1.01 -18.43 -9.69
C ASN A 45 -0.27 -18.10 -10.45
N GLU A 46 -0.72 -16.84 -10.46
CA GLU A 46 -1.90 -16.38 -11.19
C GLU A 46 -1.84 -16.71 -12.69
N ILE A 47 -0.69 -16.49 -13.34
CA ILE A 47 -0.49 -16.85 -14.75
C ILE A 47 -0.66 -18.36 -14.95
N THR A 48 -0.16 -19.19 -14.03
CA THR A 48 -0.27 -20.65 -14.16
C THR A 48 -1.68 -21.18 -13.88
N TYR A 49 -2.44 -20.53 -13.00
CA TYR A 49 -3.84 -20.89 -12.73
C TYR A 49 -4.80 -20.38 -13.82
N HIS A 50 -4.47 -19.25 -14.45
CA HIS A 50 -5.32 -18.57 -15.44
C HIS A 50 -4.59 -18.32 -16.78
N PRO A 51 -4.13 -19.38 -17.49
CA PRO A 51 -3.27 -19.23 -18.67
C PRO A 51 -3.94 -18.54 -19.86
N ASP A 52 -5.27 -18.58 -19.95
CA ASP A 52 -6.05 -17.96 -21.03
C ASP A 52 -6.54 -16.54 -20.70
N GLU A 53 -6.30 -16.07 -19.47
CA GLU A 53 -6.69 -14.74 -19.04
C GLU A 53 -5.66 -13.68 -19.48
N SER A 54 -6.14 -12.46 -19.74
CA SER A 54 -5.23 -11.36 -20.04
C SER A 54 -4.38 -11.04 -18.80
N TYR A 55 -3.07 -10.93 -18.98
CA TYR A 55 -2.13 -10.52 -17.92
C TYR A 55 -2.50 -9.20 -17.22
N THR A 56 -3.33 -8.36 -17.86
CA THR A 56 -3.84 -7.10 -17.29
C THR A 56 -4.89 -7.28 -16.20
N LYS A 57 -5.49 -8.48 -16.09
CA LYS A 57 -6.51 -8.80 -15.09
C LYS A 57 -5.97 -9.60 -13.91
N LEU A 58 -4.76 -10.14 -14.04
CA LEU A 58 -4.13 -10.94 -12.99
C LEU A 58 -3.57 -10.02 -11.91
N SER A 59 -3.84 -10.35 -10.65
CA SER A 59 -3.35 -9.58 -9.51
C SER A 59 -1.92 -9.98 -9.15
N MET A 60 -1.06 -8.99 -8.90
CA MET A 60 0.25 -9.23 -8.30
C MET A 60 0.20 -9.16 -6.76
N LEU A 61 -0.89 -8.65 -6.19
CA LEU A 61 -1.02 -8.46 -4.75
C LEU A 61 -1.49 -9.74 -4.09
N SER A 62 -0.96 -10.03 -2.90
CA SER A 62 -1.56 -11.05 -2.04
C SER A 62 -2.93 -10.59 -1.52
N ASP A 63 -3.80 -11.53 -1.15
CA ASP A 63 -5.10 -11.23 -0.54
C ASP A 63 -4.96 -10.33 0.69
N THR A 64 -3.93 -10.55 1.50
CA THR A 64 -3.63 -9.75 2.69
C THR A 64 -3.32 -8.29 2.33
N GLU A 65 -2.49 -8.07 1.31
CA GLU A 65 -2.14 -6.72 0.87
C GLU A 65 -3.31 -6.02 0.19
N GLN A 66 -4.09 -6.75 -0.62
CA GLN A 66 -5.30 -6.22 -1.23
C GLN A 66 -6.31 -5.79 -0.16
N LYS A 67 -6.51 -6.62 0.88
CA LYS A 67 -7.35 -6.28 2.02
C LYS A 67 -6.86 -5.04 2.75
N GLN A 68 -5.55 -4.95 3.03
CA GLN A 68 -4.99 -3.80 3.71
C GLN A 68 -5.20 -2.50 2.89
N LEU A 69 -4.97 -2.54 1.58
CA LEU A 69 -5.10 -1.38 0.70
C LEU A 69 -6.55 -0.94 0.50
N LEU A 70 -7.47 -1.89 0.36
CA LEU A 70 -8.86 -1.61 0.01
C LEU A 70 -9.76 -1.40 1.23
N GLU A 71 -9.48 -2.10 2.33
CA GLU A 71 -10.31 -2.08 3.54
C GLU A 71 -9.61 -1.31 4.66
N GLU A 72 -8.47 -1.82 5.16
CA GLU A 72 -7.89 -1.33 6.42
C GLU A 72 -7.44 0.13 6.35
N TRP A 73 -6.80 0.53 5.25
CA TRP A 73 -6.37 1.92 5.07
C TRP A 73 -7.51 2.87 4.69
N ASN A 74 -8.61 2.33 4.15
CA ASN A 74 -9.79 3.11 3.78
C ASN A 74 -10.88 3.12 4.86
N ASP A 75 -10.65 2.47 6.01
CA ASP A 75 -11.55 2.48 7.17
C ASP A 75 -11.52 3.85 7.87
N THR A 76 -12.06 4.84 7.16
CA THR A 76 -12.12 6.26 7.54
C THR A 76 -13.56 6.70 7.80
N ASP A 77 -14.51 5.76 7.78
CA ASP A 77 -15.91 6.04 8.05
C ASP A 77 -16.08 6.39 9.52
N VAL A 78 -16.25 7.68 9.77
CA VAL A 78 -16.54 8.23 11.08
C VAL A 78 -17.84 8.98 10.96
N VAL A 79 -18.75 8.73 11.91
CA VAL A 79 -20.02 9.47 11.98
C VAL A 79 -19.71 10.95 12.17
N TYR A 80 -19.75 11.69 11.06
CA TYR A 80 -19.69 13.14 11.08
C TYR A 80 -21.10 13.66 11.33
N GLY A 81 -21.26 14.43 12.41
CA GLY A 81 -22.51 15.11 12.72
C GLY A 81 -22.76 16.21 11.69
N HIS A 82 -23.43 15.86 10.59
CA HIS A 82 -23.85 16.80 9.54
C HIS A 82 -24.95 17.77 10.01
N ASP A 83 -25.38 17.65 11.27
CA ASP A 83 -26.46 18.44 11.84
C ASP A 83 -26.05 19.88 12.16
N CYS A 84 -24.76 20.22 12.08
CA CYS A 84 -24.25 21.56 12.33
C CYS A 84 -23.27 22.01 11.24
N MET A 85 -23.43 23.24 10.77
CA MET A 85 -22.49 23.94 9.92
C MET A 85 -21.29 24.42 10.74
N ILE A 86 -20.14 24.61 10.08
CA ILE A 86 -18.89 25.06 10.74
C ILE A 86 -19.06 26.38 11.50
N HIS A 87 -19.90 27.31 11.01
CA HIS A 87 -20.17 28.57 11.70
C HIS A 87 -20.96 28.37 13.00
N GLU A 88 -21.89 27.41 13.02
CA GLU A 88 -22.66 27.08 14.23
C GLU A 88 -21.76 26.45 15.29
N LEU A 89 -20.81 25.60 14.89
CA LEU A 89 -19.78 25.06 15.79
C LEU A 89 -18.89 26.17 16.37
N PHE A 90 -18.55 27.16 15.56
CA PHE A 90 -17.76 28.31 16.00
C PHE A 90 -18.55 29.18 16.99
N GLU A 91 -19.81 29.49 16.70
CA GLU A 91 -20.70 30.23 17.61
C GLU A 91 -20.89 29.50 18.95
N GLN A 92 -21.08 28.18 18.92
CA GLN A 92 -21.14 27.36 20.14
C GLN A 92 -19.84 27.45 20.94
N GLN A 93 -18.67 27.45 20.29
CA GLN A 93 -17.39 27.59 20.97
C GLN A 93 -17.23 28.97 21.63
N VAL A 94 -17.65 30.04 20.94
CA VAL A 94 -17.66 31.41 21.50
C VAL A 94 -18.55 31.49 22.73
N ALA A 95 -19.74 30.88 22.69
CA ALA A 95 -20.66 30.86 23.83
C ALA A 95 -20.09 30.08 25.03
N ARG A 96 -19.31 29.01 24.80
CA ARG A 96 -18.73 28.17 25.85
C ARG A 96 -17.51 28.80 26.52
N THR A 97 -16.65 29.45 25.75
CA THR A 97 -15.39 30.04 26.25
C THR A 97 -15.16 31.42 25.65
N PRO A 98 -15.93 32.44 26.06
CA PRO A 98 -15.92 33.75 25.40
C PRO A 98 -14.59 34.50 25.56
N ASP A 99 -13.91 34.33 26.70
CA ASP A 99 -12.66 35.04 27.00
C ASP A 99 -11.41 34.28 26.54
N ALA A 100 -11.56 33.12 25.90
CA ALA A 100 -10.44 32.36 25.37
C ALA A 100 -9.88 33.07 24.12
N VAL A 101 -8.56 33.32 24.11
CA VAL A 101 -7.89 33.93 22.95
C VAL A 101 -8.00 32.98 21.75
N ALA A 102 -8.75 33.37 20.73
CA ALA A 102 -8.95 32.58 19.52
C ALA A 102 -7.82 32.75 18.50
N VAL A 103 -7.17 33.93 18.45
CA VAL A 103 -6.11 34.26 17.47
C VAL A 103 -5.07 35.20 18.12
N VAL A 104 -3.79 34.98 17.83
CA VAL A 104 -2.67 35.88 18.15
C VAL A 104 -1.91 36.15 16.84
N TYR A 105 -1.44 37.37 16.64
CA TYR A 105 -0.77 37.83 15.42
C TYR A 105 0.65 38.34 15.71
#